data_AF-A0A8S2TQM2-F1
#
_entry.id   AF-A0A8S2TQM2-F1
#
_cell.length_a   1.000
_cell.length_b   1.000
_cell.length_c   1.000
_cell.angle_alpha   90.00
_cell.angle_beta   90.00
_cell.angle_gamma   90.00
#
_symmetry.space_group_name_H-M   'P 1'
#
loop_
_entity.id
_entity.type
_entity.pdbx_description
1 polymer ?
#
loop_
_entity_poly.entity_id
_entity_poly.type
_entity_poly.pdbx_seq_one_letter_code
_entity_poly.pdbx_strand_id
1 'polypeptide(L)'
;MKLFDTALDKLPTVKEAVWRGVSLDIGKHFTKNQIVTWWSVNSCSLSPHVIKTFLGKSPNSTLFLIEAINGKKVSAYTEFQNEEEVILRMGTEFRVKGDP
;
A
#
# COMPACT_ATOMS: atom_id res chain seq x y z
N MET A 1 8.63 -13.40 11.57
CA MET A 1 7.27 -12.85 11.36
C MET A 1 6.37 -13.88 10.66
N LYS A 2 6.11 -15.03 11.30
CA LYS A 2 5.38 -16.15 10.68
C LYS A 2 3.87 -16.07 10.89
N LEU A 3 3.45 -15.73 12.11
CA LEU A 3 2.03 -15.62 12.47
C LEU A 3 1.27 -14.67 11.55
N PHE A 4 1.79 -13.45 11.37
CA PHE A 4 1.18 -12.42 10.53
C PHE A 4 1.03 -12.88 9.08
N ASP A 5 2.10 -13.41 8.48
CA ASP A 5 2.07 -13.88 7.08
C ASP A 5 1.07 -15.04 6.88
N THR A 6 1.06 -16.03 7.78
CA THR A 6 0.09 -17.12 7.72
C THR A 6 -1.36 -16.69 7.99
N ALA A 7 -1.58 -15.60 8.73
CA ALA A 7 -2.91 -15.03 8.92
C ALA A 7 -3.41 -14.40 7.60
N LEU A 8 -2.53 -13.69 6.89
CA LEU A 8 -2.83 -13.08 5.59
C LEU A 8 -3.22 -14.11 4.51
N ASP A 9 -2.80 -15.38 4.63
CA ASP A 9 -3.24 -16.46 3.74
C ASP A 9 -4.73 -16.77 3.87
N LYS A 10 -5.32 -16.53 5.05
CA LYS A 10 -6.72 -16.83 5.35
C LYS A 10 -7.67 -15.67 4.99
N LEU A 11 -7.14 -14.53 4.57
CA LEU A 11 -7.91 -13.33 4.32
C LEU A 11 -8.32 -13.18 2.84
N PRO A 12 -9.43 -12.48 2.57
CA PRO A 12 -9.86 -12.17 1.22
C PRO A 12 -8.76 -11.47 0.42
N THR A 13 -8.61 -11.88 -0.84
CA THR A 13 -7.66 -11.28 -1.77
C THR A 13 -8.32 -10.15 -2.54
N VAL A 14 -7.61 -9.04 -2.65
CA VAL A 14 -8.00 -7.81 -3.33
C VAL A 14 -7.20 -7.67 -4.63
N LYS A 15 -7.93 -7.43 -5.71
CA LYS A 15 -7.42 -7.28 -7.09
C LYS A 15 -7.86 -5.95 -7.69
N GLU A 16 -7.54 -4.85 -7.03
CA GLU A 16 -7.99 -3.52 -7.42
C GLU A 16 -6.96 -2.44 -7.08
N ALA A 17 -7.26 -1.20 -7.45
CA ALA A 17 -6.42 -0.05 -7.15
C ALA A 17 -6.44 0.26 -5.65
N VAL A 18 -5.26 0.31 -5.03
CA VAL A 18 -5.07 0.72 -3.64
C VAL A 18 -4.16 1.94 -3.57
N TRP A 19 -4.35 2.73 -2.53
CA TRP A 19 -3.64 3.98 -2.29
C TRP A 19 -2.71 3.85 -1.09
N ARG A 20 -1.52 4.44 -1.19
CA ARG A 20 -0.57 4.53 -0.08
C ARG A 20 0.05 5.92 -0.01
N GLY A 21 -0.02 6.53 1.15
CA GLY A 21 0.60 7.82 1.43
C GLY A 21 1.90 7.66 2.20
N VAL A 22 2.93 8.39 1.81
CA VAL A 22 4.20 8.50 2.53
C VAL A 22 4.50 9.98 2.74
N SER A 23 4.72 10.39 3.99
CA SER A 23 4.97 11.79 4.39
C SER A 23 6.36 12.33 4.02
N LEU A 24 7.01 11.71 3.02
CA LEU A 24 8.32 12.06 2.47
C LEU A 24 8.22 12.14 0.94
N ASP A 25 8.98 13.03 0.31
CA ASP A 25 9.18 13.04 -1.15
C ASP A 25 10.21 11.99 -1.55
N ILE A 26 9.71 10.83 -1.91
CA ILE A 26 10.48 9.70 -2.43
C ILE A 26 10.08 9.33 -3.86
N GLY A 27 9.12 10.04 -4.45
CA GLY A 27 8.61 9.75 -5.80
C GLY A 27 9.71 9.76 -6.86
N LYS A 28 10.71 10.62 -6.70
CA LYS A 28 11.87 10.74 -7.60
C LYS A 28 12.79 9.50 -7.63
N HIS A 29 12.65 8.59 -6.66
CA HIS A 29 13.41 7.33 -6.65
C HIS A 29 12.78 6.23 -7.52
N PHE A 30 11.59 6.50 -8.10
CA PHE A 30 10.87 5.56 -8.94
C PHE A 30 10.91 6.06 -10.38
N THR A 31 11.53 5.28 -11.26
CA THR A 31 11.60 5.57 -12.70
C THR A 31 10.66 4.65 -13.46
N LYS A 32 9.99 5.13 -14.52
CA LYS A 32 9.14 4.28 -15.36
C LYS A 32 9.80 2.97 -15.76
N ASN A 33 9.03 1.89 -15.69
CA ASN A 33 9.43 0.49 -15.94
C ASN A 33 10.44 -0.11 -14.95
N GLN A 34 10.90 0.65 -13.94
CA GLN A 34 11.71 0.10 -12.87
C GLN A 34 10.95 -1.00 -12.14
N ILE A 35 11.66 -2.08 -11.83
CA ILE A 35 11.19 -3.13 -10.93
C ILE A 35 11.68 -2.80 -9.53
N VAL A 36 10.77 -2.76 -8.56
CA VAL A 36 11.08 -2.45 -7.16
C VAL A 36 10.46 -3.52 -6.28
N THR A 37 11.23 -4.04 -5.33
CA THR A 37 10.74 -4.95 -4.30
C THR A 37 10.63 -4.20 -2.98
N TRP A 38 9.44 -4.18 -2.39
CA TRP A 38 9.28 -3.70 -1.03
C TRP A 38 9.40 -4.87 -0.05
N TRP A 39 10.52 -4.92 0.66
CA TRP A 39 10.81 -5.97 1.65
C TRP A 39 10.00 -5.86 2.93
N SER A 40 9.45 -4.69 3.25
CA SER A 40 8.55 -4.50 4.38
C SER A 40 7.11 -4.89 4.02
N VAL A 41 6.30 -5.14 5.04
CA VAL A 41 4.84 -5.14 4.91
C VAL A 41 4.39 -3.70 4.64
N ASN A 42 3.45 -3.51 3.71
CA ASN A 42 2.94 -2.19 3.38
C ASN A 42 1.42 -2.13 3.56
N SER A 43 0.97 -1.19 4.39
CA SER A 43 -0.45 -0.86 4.54
C SER A 43 -0.89 0.14 3.47
N CYS A 44 -2.06 -0.10 2.91
CA CYS A 44 -2.71 0.68 1.86
C CYS A 44 -4.21 0.78 2.18
N SER A 45 -4.92 1.67 1.49
CA SER A 45 -6.38 1.82 1.61
C SER A 45 -7.05 1.79 0.25
N LEU A 46 -8.27 1.29 0.18
CA LEU A 46 -9.15 1.45 -0.98
C LEU A 46 -9.70 2.88 -1.10
N SER A 47 -9.71 3.62 0.01
CA SER A 47 -10.24 4.98 0.07
C SER A 47 -9.12 6.01 -0.08
N PRO A 48 -9.08 6.78 -1.18
CA PRO A 48 -8.12 7.88 -1.33
C PRO A 48 -8.35 8.98 -0.28
N HIS A 49 -9.55 9.09 0.30
CA HIS A 49 -9.83 10.05 1.36
C HIS A 49 -9.10 9.71 2.65
N VAL A 50 -9.05 8.43 3.01
CA VAL A 50 -8.31 7.93 4.17
C VAL A 50 -6.82 8.24 4.00
N ILE A 51 -6.24 8.03 2.82
CA ILE A 51 -4.81 8.29 2.59
C ILE A 51 -4.42 9.77 2.75
N LYS A 52 -5.32 10.71 2.45
CA LYS A 52 -5.04 12.13 2.63
C LYS A 52 -4.74 12.50 4.08
N THR A 53 -5.31 11.78 5.06
CA THR A 53 -5.02 12.04 6.49
C THR A 53 -3.59 11.61 6.85
N PHE A 54 -3.06 10.56 6.21
CA PHE A 54 -1.70 10.04 6.40
C PHE A 54 -0.61 10.91 5.75
N LEU A 55 -0.93 11.69 4.71
CA LEU A 55 0.00 12.63 4.09
C LEU A 55 0.30 13.83 5.00
N GLY A 56 -0.60 14.14 5.94
CA GLY A 56 -0.44 15.22 6.92
C GLY A 56 -0.27 16.61 6.29
N LYS A 57 0.42 17.51 7.00
CA LYS A 57 0.76 18.87 6.52
C LYS A 57 2.17 18.95 5.91
N SER A 58 2.80 17.80 5.60
CA SER A 58 4.16 17.80 5.07
C SER A 58 4.17 18.53 3.72
N PRO A 59 5.07 19.51 3.50
CA PRO A 59 5.11 20.26 2.24
C PRO A 59 5.45 19.35 1.07
N ASN A 60 6.18 18.26 1.32
CA ASN A 60 6.57 17.28 0.31
C ASN A 60 6.18 15.87 0.79
N SER A 61 5.30 15.21 0.04
CA SER A 61 4.82 13.86 0.34
C SER A 61 4.61 13.09 -0.97
N THR A 62 4.62 11.76 -0.88
CA THR A 62 4.43 10.88 -2.04
C THR A 62 3.14 10.10 -1.89
N LEU A 63 2.30 10.17 -2.91
CA LEU A 63 1.10 9.35 -3.04
C LEU A 63 1.34 8.27 -4.09
N PHE A 64 1.14 7.02 -3.72
CA PHE A 64 1.20 5.88 -4.62
C PHE A 64 -0.21 5.41 -4.98
N LEU A 65 -0.44 5.22 -6.28
CA LEU A 65 -1.55 4.43 -6.82
C LEU A 65 -0.98 3.07 -7.25
N ILE A 66 -1.49 2.00 -6.66
CA ILE A 66 -0.96 0.65 -6.86
C ILE A 66 -2.09 -0.25 -7.36
N GLU A 67 -1.92 -0.86 -8.53
CA GLU A 67 -2.78 -1.95 -8.99
C GLU A 67 -2.40 -3.24 -8.26
N ALA A 68 -3.10 -3.55 -7.17
CA ALA A 68 -2.81 -4.74 -6.39
C ALA A 68 -3.36 -5.99 -7.09
N ILE A 69 -2.58 -7.07 -7.11
CA ILE A 69 -3.01 -8.39 -7.63
C ILE A 69 -3.26 -9.37 -6.47
N ASN A 70 -2.50 -9.22 -5.38
CA ASN A 70 -2.51 -10.13 -4.23
C ASN A 70 -2.67 -9.38 -2.90
N GLY A 71 -3.32 -8.21 -2.91
CA GLY A 71 -3.58 -7.44 -1.68
C GLY A 71 -4.48 -8.23 -0.73
N LYS A 72 -4.36 -8.01 0.58
CA LYS A 72 -5.15 -8.72 1.60
C LYS A 72 -6.02 -7.76 2.38
N LYS A 73 -7.33 -7.91 2.26
CA LYS A 73 -8.29 -7.07 2.98
C LYS A 73 -8.28 -7.42 4.47
N VAL A 74 -7.91 -6.47 5.31
CA VAL A 74 -7.84 -6.66 6.77
C VAL A 74 -8.90 -5.83 7.51
N SER A 75 -9.80 -5.16 6.78
CA SER A 75 -10.78 -4.21 7.35
C SER A 75 -11.68 -4.81 8.46
N ALA A 76 -11.88 -6.13 8.48
CA ALA A 76 -12.66 -6.82 9.53
C ALA A 76 -11.87 -7.07 10.84
N TYR A 77 -10.56 -6.85 10.84
CA TYR A 77 -9.63 -7.17 11.93
C TYR A 77 -8.78 -5.98 12.36
N THR A 78 -8.97 -4.82 11.73
CA THR A 78 -8.28 -3.57 12.07
C THR A 78 -9.06 -2.80 13.14
N GLU A 79 -8.35 -2.04 13.97
CA GLU A 79 -8.95 -1.12 14.95
C GLU A 79 -9.79 -0.04 14.24
N PHE A 80 -9.41 0.32 13.00
CA PHE A 80 -10.02 1.39 12.22
C PHE A 80 -10.78 0.84 11.01
N GLN A 81 -11.97 0.29 11.25
CA GLN A 81 -12.76 -0.41 10.22
C GLN A 81 -13.08 0.44 8.97
N ASN A 82 -13.15 1.76 9.12
CA ASN A 82 -13.46 2.71 8.05
C ASN A 82 -12.25 3.01 7.14
N GLU A 83 -11.07 2.49 7.43
CA GLU A 83 -9.89 2.71 6.61
C GLU A 83 -9.85 1.85 5.34
N GLU A 84 -10.72 0.85 5.24
CA GLU A 84 -10.73 -0.10 4.13
C GLU A 84 -9.34 -0.67 3.84
N GLU A 85 -8.64 -1.03 4.93
CA GLU A 85 -7.22 -1.35 4.88
C GLU A 85 -6.93 -2.64 4.08
N VAL A 86 -5.91 -2.55 3.23
CA VAL A 86 -5.37 -3.62 2.41
C VAL A 86 -3.86 -3.74 2.65
N ILE A 87 -3.42 -4.94 3.00
CA ILE A 87 -2.01 -5.24 3.22
C ILE A 87 -1.37 -5.82 1.96
N LEU A 88 -0.22 -5.26 1.57
CA LEU A 88 0.73 -5.85 0.64
C LEU A 88 1.84 -6.56 1.44
N ARG A 89 2.13 -7.79 1.05
CA ARG A 89 3.07 -8.65 1.78
C ARG A 89 4.51 -8.15 1.67
N MET A 90 5.34 -8.61 2.60
CA MET A 90 6.79 -8.47 2.45
C MET A 90 7.27 -9.12 1.15
N GLY A 91 8.23 -8.48 0.48
CA GLY A 91 8.75 -8.97 -0.78
C GLY A 91 7.80 -8.77 -1.97
N THR A 92 6.79 -7.90 -1.84
CA THR A 92 5.94 -7.56 -3.01
C THR A 92 6.79 -6.82 -4.04
N GLU A 93 6.76 -7.32 -5.27
CA GLU A 93 7.42 -6.71 -6.42
C GLU A 93 6.44 -5.84 -7.21
N PHE A 94 6.90 -4.67 -7.60
CA PHE A 94 6.14 -3.68 -8.35
C PHE A 94 6.88 -3.32 -9.62
N ARG A 95 6.11 -2.98 -10.66
CA ARG A 95 6.62 -2.30 -11.85
C ARG A 95 6.06 -0.89 -11.88
N VAL A 96 6.95 0.10 -11.89
CA VAL A 96 6.55 1.51 -11.97
C VAL A 96 5.93 1.78 -13.34
N LYS A 97 4.67 2.23 -13.38
CA LYS A 97 3.93 2.53 -14.62
C LYS A 97 4.01 4.00 -15.03
N GLY A 98 4.10 4.89 -14.06
CA GLY A 98 4.30 6.32 -14.24
C GLY A 98 5.06 6.88 -13.05
N ASP A 99 5.79 7.96 -13.31
CA ASP A 99 6.55 8.76 -12.36
C ASP A 99 6.08 10.23 -12.44
N PRO A 100 6.34 11.05 -11.40
CA PRO A 100 5.87 12.43 -11.30
C PRO A 100 6.37 13.36 -12.41
#